data_AF-A0A6G3Z609-F1
#
_entry.id   AF-A0A6G3Z609-F1
#
_cell.length_a   1.000
_cell.length_b   1.000
_cell.length_c   1.000
_cell.angle_alpha   90.00
_cell.angle_beta   90.00
_cell.angle_gamma   90.00
#
_symmetry.space_group_name_H-M   'P 1'
#
loop_
_entity.id
_entity.type
_entity.pdbx_description
1 polymer ?
#
loop_
_entity_poly.entity_id
_entity_poly.type
_entity_poly.pdbx_seq_one_letter_code
_entity_poly.pdbx_strand_id
1 'polypeptide(L)'
;MFRCDKSIIAALFIGTVLSGMYSQGVSAAPAETAPEALVSTLEAIEAAANTQDLEQVMALHSADFQGADGFTWADYQETLSQFWEQYSTLTYDVNLLSWEADGEAFLVET
;
A
#
# COMPACT_ATOMS: atom_id res chain seq x y z
N MET A 1 9.58 15.21 37.57
CA MET A 1 9.00 14.77 38.87
C MET A 1 8.43 16.01 39.56
N PHE A 2 7.29 15.86 40.23
CA PHE A 2 6.48 16.86 40.97
C PHE A 2 5.27 17.47 40.25
N ARG A 3 4.12 17.09 40.81
CA ARG A 3 2.73 17.53 40.56
C ARG A 3 2.36 18.48 41.71
N CYS A 4 1.74 19.61 41.40
CA CYS A 4 0.88 20.45 42.25
C CYS A 4 0.34 21.55 41.31
N ASP A 5 -0.90 22.00 41.32
CA ASP A 5 -1.93 21.99 42.35
C ASP A 5 -3.31 22.21 41.69
N LYS A 6 -4.38 21.92 42.42
CA LYS A 6 -5.78 21.88 42.02
C LYS A 6 -6.49 23.12 42.60
N SER A 7 -7.00 24.04 41.77
CA SER A 7 -8.13 24.93 42.14
C SER A 7 -8.76 25.71 40.96
N ILE A 8 -9.89 25.16 40.50
CA ILE A 8 -11.20 25.75 40.18
C ILE A 8 -11.26 27.29 39.98
N ILE A 9 -11.72 27.79 38.81
CA ILE A 9 -12.88 28.74 38.68
C ILE A 9 -13.56 28.52 37.32
N ALA A 10 -14.88 28.41 37.36
CA ALA A 10 -15.81 28.22 36.26
C ALA A 10 -15.97 29.45 35.33
N ALA A 11 -16.19 29.20 34.04
CA ALA A 11 -17.02 30.05 33.21
C ALA A 11 -17.68 29.21 32.10
N LEU A 12 -18.97 28.96 32.31
CA LEU A 12 -19.93 28.39 31.37
C LEU A 12 -20.13 29.36 30.19
N PHE A 13 -19.68 29.00 29.00
CA PHE A 13 -20.29 29.45 27.74
C PHE A 13 -20.55 28.25 26.86
N ILE A 14 -21.83 27.92 26.75
CA ILE A 14 -22.40 26.90 25.88
C ILE A 14 -22.32 27.45 24.45
N GLY A 15 -21.47 26.83 23.64
CA GLY A 15 -21.35 27.06 22.21
C GLY A 15 -20.97 25.74 21.54
N THR A 16 -21.88 24.77 21.59
CA THR A 16 -21.68 23.43 21.03
C THR A 16 -21.75 23.50 19.50
N VAL A 17 -20.60 23.59 18.85
CA VAL A 17 -20.40 23.07 17.49
C VAL A 17 -19.46 21.88 17.59
N LEU A 18 -20.02 20.75 18.04
CA LEU A 18 -19.43 19.43 17.85
C LEU A 18 -19.67 19.02 16.39
N SER A 19 -18.95 19.64 15.45
CA SER A 19 -18.64 18.96 14.20
C SER A 19 -17.64 17.89 14.56
N GLY A 20 -18.15 16.70 14.89
CA GLY A 20 -17.35 15.51 15.06
C GLY A 20 -16.57 15.28 13.77
N MET A 21 -15.29 15.64 13.78
CA MET A 21 -14.30 14.96 12.97
C MET A 21 -14.29 13.52 13.47
N TYR A 22 -15.16 12.70 12.90
CA TYR A 22 -14.93 11.27 12.88
C TYR A 22 -13.66 11.09 12.06
N SER A 23 -12.51 11.12 12.73
CA SER A 23 -11.34 10.45 12.25
C SER A 23 -11.77 9.00 12.13
N GLN A 24 -12.24 8.60 10.95
CA GLN A 24 -12.23 7.20 10.57
C GLN A 24 -10.76 6.85 10.68
N GLY A 25 -10.36 6.18 11.77
CA GLY A 25 -9.06 5.55 11.80
C GLY A 25 -9.11 4.58 10.63
N VAL A 26 -8.41 4.91 9.54
CA VAL A 26 -8.34 3.99 8.43
C VAL A 26 -7.45 2.86 8.94
N SER A 27 -8.12 1.76 9.29
CA SER A 27 -7.47 0.54 9.66
C SER A 27 -7.39 -0.27 8.38
N ALA A 28 -6.18 -0.65 7.98
CA ALA A 28 -6.00 -1.58 6.88
C ALA A 28 -6.85 -2.84 7.14
N ALA A 29 -7.58 -3.27 6.11
CA ALA A 29 -8.42 -4.43 6.14
C ALA A 29 -7.58 -5.70 5.92
N PRO A 30 -7.99 -6.85 6.50
CA PRO A 30 -7.28 -8.11 6.30
C PRO A 30 -7.37 -8.54 4.83
N ALA A 31 -6.36 -9.28 4.37
CA ALA A 31 -6.28 -9.77 2.98
C ALA A 31 -7.53 -10.56 2.52
N GLU A 32 -8.17 -11.29 3.43
CA GLU A 32 -9.36 -12.10 3.15
C GLU A 32 -10.57 -11.30 2.65
N THR A 33 -10.61 -9.99 2.90
CA THR A 33 -11.69 -9.10 2.48
C THR A 33 -11.34 -8.25 1.27
N ALA A 34 -10.18 -8.49 0.65
CA ALA A 34 -9.71 -7.74 -0.50
C ALA A 34 -10.66 -7.85 -1.69
N PRO A 35 -10.83 -6.78 -2.48
CA PRO A 35 -11.57 -6.85 -3.74
C PRO A 35 -10.95 -7.87 -4.70
N GLU A 36 -11.80 -8.61 -5.42
CA GLU A 36 -11.36 -9.64 -6.38
C GLU A 36 -10.37 -9.10 -7.42
N ALA A 37 -10.62 -7.89 -7.93
CA ALA A 37 -9.74 -7.24 -8.89
C ALA A 37 -8.32 -6.99 -8.34
N LEU A 38 -8.19 -6.69 -7.04
CA LEU A 38 -6.88 -6.53 -6.41
C LEU A 38 -6.16 -7.88 -6.33
N VAL A 39 -6.86 -8.92 -5.82
CA VAL A 39 -6.29 -10.27 -5.70
C VAL A 39 -5.82 -10.79 -7.07
N SER A 40 -6.65 -10.69 -8.10
CA SER A 40 -6.30 -11.14 -9.45
C SER A 40 -5.13 -10.36 -10.05
N THR A 41 -4.97 -9.08 -9.70
CA THR A 41 -3.82 -8.29 -10.15
C THR A 41 -2.52 -8.82 -9.53
N LEU A 42 -2.52 -9.12 -8.23
CA LEU A 42 -1.36 -9.69 -7.55
C LEU A 42 -1.00 -11.08 -8.08
N GLU A 43 -2.00 -11.94 -8.31
CA GLU A 43 -1.80 -13.27 -8.93
C GLU A 43 -1.19 -13.16 -10.34
N ALA A 44 -1.62 -12.18 -11.14
CA ALA A 44 -1.07 -11.95 -12.47
C ALA A 44 0.39 -11.49 -12.42
N ILE A 45 0.73 -10.61 -11.47
CA ILE A 45 2.11 -10.16 -11.23
C ILE A 45 2.99 -11.34 -10.82
N GLU A 46 2.54 -12.14 -9.84
CA GLU A 46 3.27 -13.32 -9.38
C GLU A 46 3.49 -14.33 -10.50
N ALA A 47 2.44 -14.65 -11.27
CA ALA A 47 2.54 -15.59 -12.38
C ALA A 47 3.54 -15.11 -13.44
N ALA A 48 3.44 -13.85 -13.86
CA ALA A 48 4.36 -13.25 -14.82
C ALA A 48 5.82 -13.25 -14.31
N ALA A 49 6.01 -12.95 -13.02
CA ALA A 49 7.34 -12.96 -12.41
C ALA A 49 7.93 -14.38 -12.31
N ASN A 50 7.11 -15.37 -11.97
CA ASN A 50 7.51 -16.78 -11.90
C ASN A 50 7.84 -17.38 -13.27
N THR A 51 7.19 -16.91 -14.35
CA THR A 51 7.53 -17.30 -15.71
C THR A 51 8.64 -16.44 -16.33
N GLN A 52 9.16 -15.46 -15.59
CA GLN A 52 10.12 -14.46 -16.07
C GLN A 52 9.65 -13.76 -17.36
N ASP A 53 8.34 -13.51 -17.45
CA ASP A 53 7.73 -12.82 -18.58
C ASP A 53 7.84 -11.30 -18.37
N LEU A 54 8.97 -10.76 -18.82
CA LEU A 54 9.30 -9.35 -18.62
C LEU A 54 8.26 -8.44 -19.27
N GLU A 55 7.78 -8.78 -20.47
CA GLU A 55 6.77 -7.99 -21.17
C GLU A 55 5.48 -7.93 -20.36
N GLN A 56 5.03 -9.08 -19.84
CA GLN A 56 3.81 -9.14 -19.03
C GLN A 56 3.94 -8.40 -17.70
N VAL A 57 5.08 -8.51 -17.00
CA VAL A 57 5.32 -7.75 -15.76
C VAL A 57 5.28 -6.26 -16.04
N MET A 58 5.93 -5.81 -17.11
CA MET A 58 5.97 -4.39 -17.44
C MET A 58 4.60 -3.84 -17.89
N ALA A 59 3.77 -4.67 -18.53
CA ALA A 59 2.40 -4.31 -18.91
C ALA A 59 1.43 -4.20 -17.72
N LEU A 60 1.71 -4.89 -16.60
CA LEU A 60 0.93 -4.81 -15.35
C LEU A 60 1.25 -3.53 -14.55
N HIS A 61 2.35 -2.84 -14.88
CA HIS A 61 2.72 -1.58 -14.27
C HIS A 61 2.37 -0.40 -15.18
N SER A 62 1.94 0.71 -14.58
CA SER A 62 1.70 1.95 -15.33
C SER A 62 2.98 2.43 -16.00
N ALA A 63 2.89 2.95 -17.23
CA ALA A 63 4.02 3.59 -17.91
C ALA A 63 4.57 4.80 -17.15
N ASP A 64 3.76 5.43 -16.29
CA ASP A 64 4.13 6.52 -15.41
C ASP A 64 4.57 6.03 -14.00
N PHE A 65 4.90 4.73 -13.87
CA PHE A 65 5.34 4.16 -12.60
C PHE A 65 6.57 4.88 -12.05
N GLN A 66 6.48 5.24 -10.76
CA GLN A 66 7.53 5.88 -9.99
C GLN A 66 7.58 5.26 -8.59
N GLY A 67 8.67 4.55 -8.30
CA GLY A 67 8.99 4.04 -6.97
C GLY A 67 9.34 5.16 -5.98
N ALA A 68 9.32 4.81 -4.69
CA ALA A 68 9.51 5.76 -3.58
C ALA A 68 10.88 6.48 -3.58
N ASP A 69 11.86 5.96 -4.31
CA ASP A 69 13.24 6.45 -4.44
C ASP A 69 13.54 7.08 -5.81
N GLY A 70 12.53 7.25 -6.67
CA GLY A 70 12.73 7.73 -8.04
C GLY A 70 13.02 6.62 -9.05
N PHE A 71 12.88 5.35 -8.66
CA PHE A 71 12.92 4.20 -9.56
C PHE A 71 11.80 4.28 -10.60
N THR A 72 12.16 4.37 -11.87
CA THR A 72 11.20 4.53 -12.98
C THR A 72 10.78 3.20 -13.58
N TRP A 73 9.76 3.22 -14.45
CA TRP A 73 9.38 2.05 -15.26
C TRP A 73 10.55 1.48 -16.08
N ALA A 74 11.40 2.35 -16.63
CA ALA A 74 12.58 1.93 -17.41
C ALA A 74 13.64 1.28 -16.52
N ASP A 75 13.90 1.86 -15.34
CA ASP A 75 14.83 1.28 -14.36
C ASP A 75 14.34 -0.08 -13.88
N TYR A 76 13.02 -0.24 -13.72
CA TYR A 76 12.41 -1.51 -13.34
C TYR A 76 12.62 -2.58 -14.39
N GLN A 77 12.35 -2.27 -15.66
CA GLN A 77 12.56 -3.21 -16.75
C GLN A 77 14.02 -3.67 -16.84
N GLU A 78 14.97 -2.73 -16.80
CA GLU A 78 16.40 -3.04 -16.91
C GLU A 78 16.88 -3.88 -15.72
N THR A 79 16.55 -3.45 -14.50
CA THR A 79 16.98 -4.12 -13.27
C THR A 79 16.41 -5.53 -13.18
N LEU A 80 15.12 -5.70 -13.48
CA LEU A 80 14.46 -7.00 -13.41
C LEU A 80 15.02 -7.98 -14.44
N SER A 81 15.30 -7.51 -15.66
CA SER A 81 15.97 -8.33 -16.70
C SER A 81 17.32 -8.84 -16.22
N GLN A 82 18.18 -7.95 -15.71
CA GLN A 82 19.52 -8.33 -15.22
C GLN A 82 19.42 -9.27 -14.01
N PHE A 83 18.46 -9.04 -13.12
CA PHE A 83 18.23 -9.88 -11.96
C PHE A 83 17.81 -11.30 -12.36
N TRP A 84 16.91 -11.47 -13.32
CA TRP A 84 16.51 -12.81 -13.79
C TRP A 84 17.61 -13.53 -14.57
N GLU A 85 18.47 -12.82 -15.30
CA GLU A 85 19.66 -13.43 -15.90
C GLU A 85 20.57 -14.06 -14.84
N GLN A 86 20.72 -13.39 -13.69
CA GLN A 86 21.52 -13.89 -12.57
C GLN A 86 20.82 -15.01 -11.78
N TYR A 87 19.49 -14.93 -11.65
CA TYR A 87 18.68 -15.82 -10.80
C TYR A 87 17.61 -16.56 -11.61
N SER A 88 18.03 -17.27 -12.64
CA SER A 88 17.14 -17.97 -13.59
C SER A 88 16.19 -19.02 -12.97
N THR A 89 16.46 -19.49 -11.76
CA THR A 89 15.62 -20.50 -11.07
C THR A 89 14.85 -19.91 -9.88
N LEU A 90 14.73 -18.59 -9.78
CA LEU A 90 13.99 -17.95 -8.71
C LEU A 90 12.49 -18.25 -8.83
N THR A 91 11.83 -18.32 -7.68
CA THR A 91 10.37 -18.43 -7.56
C THR A 91 9.89 -17.34 -6.60
N TYR A 92 8.81 -16.67 -6.97
CA TYR A 92 8.11 -15.65 -6.21
C TYR A 92 6.86 -16.23 -5.56
N ASP A 93 6.51 -15.69 -4.40
CA ASP A 93 5.29 -16.01 -3.65
C ASP A 93 4.78 -14.67 -3.09
N VAL A 94 3.66 -14.16 -3.60
CA VAL A 94 3.11 -12.85 -3.23
C VAL A 94 1.97 -13.05 -2.24
N ASN A 95 2.19 -12.63 -1.00
CA ASN A 95 1.23 -12.82 0.09
C ASN A 95 0.62 -11.49 0.50
N LEU A 96 -0.62 -11.19 0.08
CA LEU A 96 -1.32 -10.00 0.59
C LEU A 96 -1.48 -10.12 2.12
N LEU A 97 -0.94 -9.15 2.86
CA LEU A 97 -1.01 -9.07 4.32
C LEU A 97 -2.14 -8.14 4.76
N SER A 98 -2.20 -6.96 4.14
CA SER A 98 -3.18 -5.93 4.44
C SER A 98 -3.48 -5.07 3.22
N TRP A 99 -4.67 -4.48 3.18
CA TRP A 99 -5.06 -3.56 2.10
C TRP A 99 -5.93 -2.41 2.62
N GLU A 100 -5.89 -1.29 1.92
CA GLU A 100 -6.69 -0.11 2.20
C GLU A 100 -7.10 0.55 0.87
N ALA A 101 -8.33 1.06 0.81
CA ALA A 101 -8.75 1.88 -0.32
C ALA A 101 -8.23 3.31 -0.14
N ASP A 102 -7.48 3.82 -1.13
CA ASP A 102 -6.97 5.18 -1.18
C ASP A 102 -7.55 5.90 -2.41
N GLY A 103 -8.74 6.47 -2.25
CA GLY A 103 -9.49 7.08 -3.34
C GLY A 103 -9.90 6.05 -4.41
N GLU A 104 -9.33 6.17 -5.61
CA GLU A 104 -9.53 5.21 -6.72
C GLU A 104 -8.43 4.14 -6.78
N ALA A 105 -7.47 4.18 -5.85
CA ALA A 105 -6.35 3.24 -5.75
C ALA A 105 -6.47 2.33 -4.53
N PHE A 106 -5.59 1.34 -4.46
CA PHE A 106 -5.39 0.51 -3.27
C PHE A 106 -3.97 0.69 -2.74
N LEU A 107 -3.84 0.90 -1.44
CA LEU A 107 -2.59 0.73 -0.72
C LEU A 107 -2.53 -0.71 -0.22
N VAL A 108 -1.44 -1.41 -0.48
CA VAL A 108 -1.30 -2.85 -0.18
C VAL A 108 0.01 -3.12 0.53
N GLU A 109 -0.02 -4.10 1.43
CA GLU A 109 1.15 -4.67 2.08
C GLU A 109 1.24 -6.14 1.64
N THR A 110 2.39 -6.53 1.10
CA THR A 110 2.67 -7.88 0.57
C THR A 110 3.97 -8.43 1.15
#